data_AF-A0A7J7MUT2-F1
#
_entry.id   AF-A0A7J7MUT2-F1
#
_cell.length_a   1.000
_cell.length_b   1.000
_cell.length_c   1.000
_cell.angle_alpha   90.00
_cell.angle_beta   90.00
_cell.angle_gamma   90.00
#
_symmetry.space_group_name_H-M   'P 1'
#
loop_
_entity.id
_entity.type
_entity.pdbx_description
1 polymer ?
#
loop_
_entity_poly.entity_id
_entity_poly.type
_entity_poly.pdbx_seq_one_letter_code
_entity_poly.pdbx_strand_id
1 'polypeptide(L)'
;MNHFFCVSIQYIGSKEADRKADGAPQLGIHDLWTPENHYRWSISRYGGHVSASVQPVNPSRLFLCSMFQAISFFFHFFGYQISLDVGEIEKLRFRKKELEDNISSLEENFKILQTEQRHLEDEAAKLRKQRDDIINTVQRETNKRRDLEKRVNQRRMKLESIEKEDDLDTNINRLTDQAARLNMQRFQKAIEIKNLLIEAVILKWSFAEKQMMHIEHDVKIRQLEVNIKNQEKAALQASMHYENWWMVENWAPRRRT
;
A
#
# COMPACT_ATOMS: atom_id res chain seq x y z
N MET A 1 -3.68 75.13 83.03
CA MET A 1 -2.28 74.84 82.67
C MET A 1 -2.10 75.23 81.21
N ASN A 2 -1.60 76.45 80.97
CA ASN A 2 -1.58 77.08 79.66
C ASN A 2 -0.19 76.94 79.03
N HIS A 3 -0.10 76.23 77.91
CA HIS A 3 1.08 76.21 77.04
C HIS A 3 1.09 77.48 76.18
N PHE A 4 1.93 78.44 76.54
CA PHE A 4 2.26 79.59 75.70
C PHE A 4 3.17 79.12 74.54
N PHE A 5 2.71 79.30 73.30
CA PHE A 5 3.54 79.23 72.10
C PHE A 5 4.37 80.54 72.01
N CYS A 6 5.69 80.42 72.08
CA CYS A 6 6.61 81.51 71.80
C CYS A 6 6.80 81.61 70.27
N VAL A 7 6.23 82.65 69.64
CA VAL A 7 6.46 82.95 68.22
C VAL A 7 7.90 83.39 68.05
N SER A 8 8.71 82.57 67.38
CA SER A 8 10.11 82.87 67.03
C SER A 8 10.10 83.76 65.78
N ILE A 9 10.84 84.87 65.78
CA ILE A 9 10.94 85.77 64.61
C ILE A 9 11.67 85.02 63.48
N GLN A 10 10.97 84.80 62.35
CA GLN A 10 11.51 84.17 61.13
C GLN A 10 12.01 85.23 60.15
N TYR A 11 13.21 85.04 59.59
CA TYR A 11 13.81 85.95 58.60
C TYR A 11 14.26 85.19 57.35
N ILE A 12 13.95 85.72 56.17
CA ILE A 12 14.43 85.18 54.88
C ILE A 12 15.56 86.09 54.40
N GLY A 13 16.77 85.57 54.38
CA GLY A 13 18.00 86.27 54.03
C GLY A 13 18.55 85.91 52.65
N SER A 14 19.40 86.79 52.11
CA SER A 14 20.16 86.55 50.88
C SER A 14 21.40 85.65 51.13
N LYS A 15 22.18 85.36 50.09
CA LYS A 15 23.49 84.71 50.23
C LYS A 15 24.47 85.47 51.14
N GLU A 16 24.32 86.79 51.31
CA GLU A 16 25.16 87.55 52.25
C GLU A 16 24.76 87.30 53.71
N ALA A 17 23.48 87.06 53.97
CA ALA A 17 22.99 86.70 55.30
C ALA A 17 23.49 85.31 55.74
N ASP A 18 23.65 84.38 54.79
CA ASP A 18 24.23 83.05 55.00
C ASP A 18 25.65 83.12 55.58
N ARG A 19 26.49 84.03 55.04
CA ARG A 19 27.87 84.23 55.49
C ARG A 19 28.02 84.85 56.88
N LYS A 20 26.97 85.50 57.39
CA LYS A 20 26.95 86.18 58.71
C LYS A 20 25.98 85.52 59.68
N ALA A 21 25.56 84.27 59.40
CA ALA A 21 24.52 83.57 60.14
C ALA A 21 24.82 83.46 61.66
N ASP A 22 26.08 83.30 62.07
CA ASP A 22 26.46 83.18 63.48
C ASP A 22 26.09 84.40 64.35
N GLY A 23 25.95 85.58 63.73
CA GLY A 23 25.52 86.81 64.42
C GLY A 23 24.00 86.96 64.54
N ALA A 24 23.20 86.14 63.86
CA ALA A 24 21.75 86.25 63.84
C ALA A 24 21.08 86.13 65.22
N PRO A 25 21.51 85.26 66.15
CA PRO A 25 20.93 85.16 67.50
C PRO A 25 21.10 86.43 68.32
N GLN A 26 22.20 87.17 68.10
CA GLN A 26 22.49 88.44 68.81
C GLN A 26 21.51 89.54 68.39
N LEU A 27 20.90 89.40 67.22
CA LEU A 27 19.87 90.30 66.68
C LEU A 27 18.44 89.84 67.02
N GLY A 28 18.28 88.78 67.82
CA GLY A 28 16.99 88.21 68.19
C GLY A 28 16.35 87.33 67.10
N ILE A 29 17.08 87.00 66.04
CA ILE A 29 16.62 86.10 64.97
C ILE A 29 17.04 84.68 65.33
N HIS A 30 16.05 83.84 65.60
CA HIS A 30 16.28 82.44 65.99
C HIS A 30 15.95 81.45 64.87
N ASP A 31 15.44 81.94 63.74
CA ASP A 31 15.04 81.11 62.59
C ASP A 31 15.33 81.88 61.27
N LEU A 32 16.34 81.44 60.51
CA LEU A 32 16.88 82.11 59.32
C LEU A 32 16.85 81.19 58.10
N TRP A 33 16.16 81.60 57.04
CA TRP A 33 16.11 80.90 55.75
C TRP A 33 17.00 81.60 54.72
N THR A 34 17.93 80.88 54.10
CA THR A 34 18.74 81.35 52.97
C THR A 34 18.47 80.47 51.74
N PRO A 35 18.91 80.86 50.52
CA PRO A 35 18.64 80.08 49.31
C PRO A 35 19.18 78.64 49.34
N GLU A 36 20.17 78.36 50.19
CA GLU A 36 20.85 77.06 50.26
C GLU A 36 20.75 76.40 51.64
N ASN A 37 20.48 77.15 52.73
CA ASN A 37 20.47 76.63 54.09
C ASN A 37 19.32 77.21 54.93
N HIS A 38 18.97 76.49 55.99
CA HIS A 38 17.99 76.87 57.00
C HIS A 38 18.64 76.73 58.37
N TYR A 39 18.82 77.85 59.08
CA TYR A 39 19.44 77.91 60.40
C TYR A 39 18.38 78.10 61.47
N ARG A 40 18.45 77.28 62.52
CA ARG A 40 17.57 77.38 63.68
C ARG A 40 18.38 77.37 64.97
N TRP A 41 18.22 78.41 65.78
CA TRP A 41 18.84 78.50 67.09
C TRP A 41 17.84 78.21 68.20
N SER A 42 18.23 77.37 69.15
CA SER A 42 17.42 77.02 70.32
C SER A 42 18.18 77.30 71.61
N ILE A 43 17.51 77.93 72.57
CA ILE A 43 18.07 78.21 73.90
C ILE A 43 17.62 77.11 74.86
N SER A 44 18.58 76.45 75.52
CA SER A 44 18.33 75.38 76.48
C SER A 44 17.63 75.90 77.73
N ARG A 45 16.52 75.25 78.10
CA ARG A 45 15.71 75.62 79.28
C ARG A 45 16.40 75.35 80.62
N TYR A 46 17.44 74.51 80.65
CA TYR A 46 18.07 74.03 81.88
C TYR A 46 19.46 74.62 82.15
N GLY A 47 19.91 75.57 81.33
CA GLY A 47 21.22 76.21 81.54
C GLY A 47 21.57 77.37 80.61
N GLY A 48 20.62 77.96 79.88
CA GLY A 48 20.85 79.19 79.10
C GLY A 48 21.76 79.07 77.87
N HIS A 49 22.31 77.88 77.57
CA HIS A 49 23.15 77.66 76.40
C HIS A 49 22.34 77.71 75.10
N VAL A 50 22.84 78.41 74.08
CA VAL A 50 22.24 78.49 72.75
C VAL A 50 22.94 77.51 71.80
N SER A 51 22.18 76.63 71.16
CA SER A 51 22.67 75.72 70.13
C SER A 51 22.06 76.04 68.77
N ALA A 52 22.81 75.81 67.69
CA ALA A 52 22.38 76.01 66.31
C ALA A 52 22.20 74.66 65.59
N SER A 53 21.13 74.54 64.82
CA SER A 53 20.86 73.44 63.88
C SER A 53 20.79 74.02 62.47
N VAL A 54 21.50 73.41 61.51
CA VAL A 54 21.54 73.87 60.11
C VAL A 54 21.07 72.75 59.20
N GLN A 55 20.10 73.04 58.32
CA GLN A 55 19.57 72.12 57.32
C GLN A 55 19.73 72.69 55.90
N PRO A 56 20.26 71.94 54.93
CA PRO A 56 20.35 72.42 53.55
C PRO A 56 18.96 72.44 52.87
N VAL A 57 18.71 73.47 52.05
CA VAL A 57 17.48 73.67 51.27
C VAL A 57 17.76 73.34 49.80
N ASN A 58 16.99 72.41 49.22
CA ASN A 58 17.16 71.99 47.82
C ASN A 58 16.32 72.85 46.85
N PRO A 59 16.82 73.19 45.64
CA PRO A 59 16.10 73.99 44.67
C PRO A 59 14.90 73.25 44.04
N SER A 60 13.74 73.92 43.96
CA SER A 60 12.47 73.34 43.48
C SER A 60 12.36 73.31 41.95
N ARG A 61 12.04 72.14 41.37
CA ARG A 61 11.83 71.95 39.91
C ARG A 61 10.63 72.70 39.32
N LEU A 62 9.67 73.12 40.15
CA LEU A 62 8.41 73.70 39.71
C LEU A 62 8.54 75.12 39.12
N PHE A 63 9.62 75.85 39.44
CA PHE A 63 9.85 77.20 38.92
C PHE A 63 10.61 77.24 37.57
N LEU A 64 11.05 76.08 37.05
CA LEU A 64 11.81 75.97 35.80
C LEU A 64 10.94 75.91 34.54
N CYS A 65 9.61 75.86 34.63
CA CYS A 65 8.73 75.73 33.44
C CYS A 65 7.75 76.90 33.28
N SER A 66 7.25 77.48 34.38
CA SER A 66 6.29 78.59 34.32
C SER A 66 6.95 79.95 34.05
N MET A 67 8.18 80.18 34.50
CA MET A 67 8.94 81.40 34.17
C MET A 67 9.35 81.44 32.69
N PHE A 68 9.43 80.28 32.02
CA PHE A 68 9.84 80.15 30.62
C PHE A 68 8.81 80.66 29.61
N GLN A 69 7.50 80.56 29.90
CA GLN A 69 6.47 81.15 29.03
C GLN A 69 6.39 82.68 29.15
N ALA A 70 6.52 83.22 30.37
CA ALA A 70 6.50 84.65 30.60
C ALA A 70 7.74 85.36 30.02
N ILE A 71 8.92 84.74 30.14
CA ILE A 71 10.16 85.26 29.56
C ILE A 71 10.15 85.17 28.03
N SER A 72 9.60 84.10 27.45
CA SER A 72 9.50 83.98 25.98
C SER A 72 8.63 85.08 25.36
N PHE A 73 7.50 85.44 26.00
CA PHE A 73 6.67 86.56 25.56
C PHE A 73 7.37 87.92 25.72
N PHE A 74 8.05 88.14 26.84
CA PHE A 74 8.75 89.39 27.11
C PHE A 74 9.87 89.66 26.10
N PHE A 75 10.64 88.62 25.73
CA PHE A 75 11.80 88.77 24.84
C PHE A 75 11.43 88.74 23.34
N HIS A 76 10.35 88.08 22.94
CA HIS A 76 9.82 88.17 21.57
C HIS A 76 9.31 89.59 21.26
N PHE A 77 8.74 90.29 22.25
CA PHE A 77 8.25 91.67 22.11
C PHE A 77 9.38 92.71 22.08
N PHE A 78 10.51 92.45 22.76
CA PHE A 78 11.68 93.35 22.79
C PHE A 78 12.79 92.99 21.78
N GLY A 79 12.54 92.05 20.86
CA GLY A 79 13.47 91.74 19.77
C GLY A 79 14.80 91.11 20.22
N TYR A 80 14.82 90.42 21.36
CA TYR A 80 15.98 89.64 21.79
C TYR A 80 15.71 88.15 21.58
N GLN A 81 16.53 87.52 20.75
CA GLN A 81 16.52 86.07 20.52
C GLN A 81 17.03 85.36 21.79
N ILE A 82 16.13 84.85 22.61
CA ILE A 82 16.50 83.82 23.58
C ILE A 82 16.75 82.54 22.79
N SER A 83 17.96 82.00 22.90
CA SER A 83 18.32 80.68 22.41
C SER A 83 17.48 79.63 23.14
N LEU A 84 16.29 79.35 22.61
CA LEU A 84 15.73 78.00 22.62
C LEU A 84 16.83 77.04 22.13
N ASP A 85 16.87 75.81 22.62
CA ASP A 85 17.85 74.80 22.20
C ASP A 85 17.61 74.40 20.73
N VAL A 86 18.03 75.28 19.81
CA VAL A 86 18.01 75.09 18.35
C VAL A 86 18.75 73.79 17.99
N GLY A 87 19.75 73.42 18.80
CA GLY A 87 20.49 72.18 18.65
C GLY A 87 19.65 70.92 18.88
N GLU A 88 18.71 70.94 19.83
CA GLU A 88 17.80 69.80 20.06
C GLU A 88 16.80 69.63 18.90
N ILE A 89 16.27 70.73 18.35
CA ILE A 89 15.36 70.70 17.19
C ILE A 89 16.07 70.20 15.93
N GLU A 90 17.31 70.64 15.69
CA GLU A 90 18.11 70.18 14.54
C GLU A 90 18.47 68.69 14.64
N LYS A 91 18.82 68.19 15.84
CA LYS A 91 19.05 66.76 16.08
C LYS A 91 17.81 65.93 15.77
N LEU A 92 16.63 66.37 16.20
CA LEU A 92 15.37 65.68 15.91
C LEU A 92 15.05 65.68 14.41
N ARG A 93 15.30 66.78 13.70
CA ARG A 93 15.12 66.84 12.23
C ARG A 93 16.08 65.92 11.50
N PHE A 94 17.34 65.88 11.91
CA PHE A 94 18.34 64.95 11.35
C PHE A 94 17.92 63.49 11.57
N ARG A 95 17.50 63.15 12.80
CA ARG A 95 17.04 61.79 13.13
C ARG A 95 15.78 61.40 12.35
N LYS A 96 14.85 62.34 12.15
CA LYS A 96 13.66 62.11 11.31
C LYS A 96 14.07 61.77 9.87
N LYS A 97 14.96 62.56 9.27
CA LYS A 97 15.43 62.34 7.91
C LYS A 97 16.15 60.99 7.78
N GLU A 98 17.02 60.65 8.72
CA GLU A 98 17.71 59.36 8.77
C GLU A 98 16.70 58.19 8.83
N LEU A 99 15.63 58.33 9.63
CA LEU A 99 14.58 57.31 9.71
C LEU A 99 13.78 57.20 8.40
N GLU A 100 13.47 58.31 7.73
CA GLU A 100 12.80 58.32 6.42
C GLU A 100 13.66 57.66 5.33
N ASP A 101 14.97 57.94 5.31
CA ASP A 101 15.93 57.32 4.40
C ASP A 101 16.04 55.80 4.68
N ASN A 102 16.09 55.40 5.95
CA ASN A 102 16.09 53.98 6.34
C ASN A 102 14.81 53.25 5.93
N ILE A 103 13.63 53.86 6.14
CA ILE A 103 12.34 53.31 5.71
C ILE A 103 12.34 53.11 4.20
N SER A 104 12.77 54.12 3.43
CA SER A 104 12.84 54.04 1.97
C SER A 104 13.75 52.90 1.51
N SER A 105 14.90 52.70 2.15
CA SER A 105 15.81 51.59 1.85
C SER A 105 15.19 50.22 2.17
N LEU A 106 14.45 50.11 3.28
CA LEU A 106 13.78 48.87 3.69
C LEU A 106 12.64 48.53 2.73
N GLU A 107 11.89 49.52 2.25
CA GLU A 107 10.84 49.33 1.24
C GLU A 107 11.41 48.83 -0.09
N GLU A 108 12.56 49.34 -0.52
CA GLU A 108 13.24 48.87 -1.72
C GLU A 108 13.74 47.42 -1.57
N ASN A 109 14.39 47.10 -0.44
CA ASN A 109 14.81 45.74 -0.12
C ASN A 109 13.62 44.76 -0.06
N PHE A 110 12.50 45.20 0.51
CA PHE A 110 11.28 44.39 0.55
C PHE A 110 10.74 44.08 -0.85
N LYS A 111 10.76 45.05 -1.77
CA LYS A 111 10.36 44.82 -3.17
C LYS A 111 11.29 43.81 -3.86
N ILE A 112 12.61 43.92 -3.64
CA ILE A 112 13.59 42.97 -4.18
C ILE A 112 13.29 41.56 -3.67
N LEU A 113 13.16 41.40 -2.35
CA LEU A 113 12.84 40.09 -1.74
C LEU A 113 11.50 39.53 -2.23
N GLN A 114 10.49 40.38 -2.44
CA GLN A 114 9.21 39.95 -3.01
C GLN A 114 9.36 39.43 -4.44
N THR A 115 10.18 40.08 -5.27
CA THR A 115 10.44 39.58 -6.63
C THR A 115 11.23 38.28 -6.64
N GLU A 116 12.22 38.15 -5.74
CA GLU A 116 13.00 36.92 -5.56
C GLU A 116 12.12 35.76 -5.09
N GLN A 117 11.21 36.01 -4.14
CA GLN A 117 10.24 35.01 -3.69
C GLN A 117 9.38 34.49 -4.86
N ARG A 118 8.84 35.38 -5.69
CA ARG A 118 8.05 34.97 -6.87
C ARG A 118 8.86 34.15 -7.85
N HIS A 119 10.11 34.55 -8.09
CA HIS A 119 11.01 33.80 -8.96
C HIS A 119 11.26 32.38 -8.44
N LEU A 120 11.51 32.23 -7.13
CA LEU A 120 11.71 30.93 -6.50
C LEU A 120 10.44 30.08 -6.53
N GLU A 121 9.26 30.67 -6.36
CA GLU A 121 7.97 29.98 -6.49
C GLU A 121 7.76 29.44 -7.91
N ASP A 122 8.10 30.24 -8.94
CA ASP A 122 8.03 29.83 -10.34
C ASP A 122 9.02 28.69 -10.66
N GLU A 123 10.25 28.77 -10.14
CA GLU A 123 11.24 27.69 -10.28
C GLU A 123 10.79 26.41 -9.59
N ALA A 124 10.25 26.52 -8.37
CA ALA A 124 9.70 25.39 -7.64
C ALA A 124 8.52 24.74 -8.41
N ALA A 125 7.66 25.54 -9.04
CA ALA A 125 6.57 25.03 -9.89
C ALA A 125 7.10 24.30 -11.13
N LYS A 126 8.14 24.82 -11.80
CA LYS A 126 8.81 24.15 -12.94
C LYS A 126 9.43 22.82 -12.52
N LEU A 127 10.14 22.78 -11.40
CA LEU A 127 10.76 21.56 -10.87
C LEU A 127 9.73 20.51 -10.48
N ARG A 128 8.60 20.91 -9.87
CA ARG A 128 7.48 20.01 -9.58
C ARG A 128 6.91 19.39 -10.85
N LYS A 129 6.69 20.19 -11.89
CA LYS A 129 6.21 19.70 -13.19
C LYS A 129 7.18 18.70 -13.81
N GLN A 130 8.48 19.02 -13.82
CA GLN A 130 9.52 18.10 -14.32
C GLN A 130 9.55 16.78 -13.54
N ARG A 131 9.43 16.84 -12.21
CA ARG A 131 9.35 15.65 -11.36
C ARG A 131 8.15 14.78 -11.75
N ASP A 132 6.98 15.37 -11.91
CA ASP A 132 5.76 14.63 -12.27
C ASP A 132 5.88 13.98 -13.65
N ASP A 133 6.47 14.68 -14.64
CA ASP A 133 6.74 14.13 -15.97
C ASP A 133 7.72 12.93 -15.93
N ILE A 134 8.76 13.02 -15.08
CA ILE A 134 9.70 11.92 -14.85
C ILE A 134 8.97 10.73 -14.22
N ILE A 135 8.18 10.95 -13.16
CA ILE A 135 7.41 9.91 -12.48
C ILE A 135 6.47 9.21 -13.46
N ASN A 136 5.72 9.98 -14.26
CA ASN A 136 4.81 9.44 -15.26
C ASN A 136 5.54 8.57 -16.29
N THR A 137 6.69 9.04 -16.76
CA THR A 137 7.52 8.29 -17.72
C THR A 137 8.04 7.00 -17.12
N VAL A 138 8.58 7.04 -15.90
CA VAL A 138 9.08 5.85 -15.18
C VAL A 138 7.96 4.84 -14.95
N GLN A 139 6.77 5.30 -14.54
CA GLN A 139 5.62 4.44 -14.31
C GLN A 139 5.17 3.75 -15.60
N ARG A 140 5.12 4.50 -16.72
CA ARG A 140 4.77 3.96 -18.03
C ARG A 140 5.78 2.90 -18.50
N GLU A 141 7.08 3.17 -18.38
CA GLU A 141 8.11 2.20 -18.75
C GLU A 141 8.12 0.96 -17.84
N THR A 142 7.87 1.13 -16.54
CA THR A 142 7.73 0.02 -15.60
C THR A 142 6.55 -0.88 -15.95
N ASN A 143 5.41 -0.29 -16.32
CA ASN A 143 4.24 -1.05 -16.77
C ASN A 143 4.54 -1.82 -18.07
N LYS A 144 5.17 -1.16 -19.07
CA LYS A 144 5.59 -1.82 -20.32
C LYS A 144 6.52 -3.01 -20.07
N ARG A 145 7.51 -2.87 -19.19
CA ARG A 145 8.43 -3.96 -18.80
C ARG A 145 7.67 -5.12 -18.18
N ARG A 146 6.76 -4.86 -17.26
CA ARG A 146 5.92 -5.88 -16.62
C ARG A 146 5.06 -6.65 -17.62
N ASP A 147 4.49 -5.97 -18.61
CA ASP A 147 3.68 -6.60 -19.65
C ASP A 147 4.53 -7.44 -20.61
N LEU A 148 5.74 -6.99 -20.94
CA LEU A 148 6.71 -7.77 -21.69
C LEU A 148 7.13 -9.03 -20.92
N GLU A 149 7.46 -8.89 -19.65
CA GLU A 149 7.86 -10.00 -18.77
C GLU A 149 6.75 -11.05 -18.65
N LYS A 150 5.49 -10.63 -18.51
CA LYS A 150 4.33 -11.54 -18.53
C LYS A 150 4.25 -12.32 -19.85
N ARG A 151 4.41 -11.64 -20.99
CA ARG A 151 4.38 -12.30 -22.31
C ARG A 151 5.54 -13.28 -22.49
N VAL A 152 6.74 -12.91 -22.01
CA VAL A 152 7.91 -13.79 -22.04
C VAL A 152 7.66 -15.03 -21.18
N ASN A 153 7.15 -14.87 -19.95
CA ASN A 153 6.82 -16.01 -19.10
C ASN A 153 5.76 -16.92 -19.71
N GLN A 154 4.70 -16.36 -20.31
CA GLN A 154 3.70 -17.16 -21.03
C GLN A 154 4.30 -17.97 -22.17
N ARG A 155 5.18 -17.36 -22.98
CA ARG A 155 5.88 -18.05 -24.06
C ARG A 155 6.82 -19.13 -23.53
N ARG A 156 7.56 -18.84 -22.45
CA ARG A 156 8.45 -19.80 -21.79
C ARG A 156 7.68 -21.02 -21.31
N MET A 157 6.58 -20.82 -20.58
CA MET A 157 5.71 -21.91 -20.11
C MET A 157 5.16 -22.75 -21.28
N LYS A 158 4.76 -22.10 -22.37
CA LYS A 158 4.27 -22.82 -23.56
C LYS A 158 5.38 -23.66 -24.20
N LEU A 159 6.60 -23.14 -24.28
CA LEU A 159 7.75 -23.87 -24.80
C LEU A 159 8.13 -25.05 -23.90
N GLU A 160 8.18 -24.86 -22.59
CA GLU A 160 8.41 -25.95 -21.62
C GLU A 160 7.35 -27.05 -21.73
N SER A 161 6.09 -26.67 -22.00
CA SER A 161 5.02 -27.65 -22.23
C SER A 161 5.23 -28.44 -23.52
N ILE A 162 5.68 -27.78 -24.59
CA ILE A 162 5.96 -28.43 -25.89
C ILE A 162 7.19 -29.33 -25.77
N GLU A 163 8.22 -28.93 -25.01
CA GLU A 163 9.42 -29.74 -24.76
C GLU A 163 9.11 -31.02 -23.96
N LYS A 164 8.14 -30.95 -23.04
CA LYS A 164 7.69 -32.11 -22.26
C LYS A 164 6.69 -33.00 -22.99
N GLU A 165 6.07 -32.50 -24.06
CA GLU A 165 5.16 -33.30 -24.86
C GLU A 165 5.99 -34.38 -25.57
N ASP A 166 5.57 -35.65 -25.47
CA ASP A 166 6.27 -36.76 -26.12
C ASP A 166 6.44 -36.46 -27.60
N ASP A 167 7.66 -36.69 -28.11
CA ASP A 167 7.98 -36.50 -29.50
C ASP A 167 6.93 -37.17 -30.39
N LEU A 168 6.40 -36.41 -31.35
CA LEU A 168 5.32 -36.87 -32.22
C LEU A 168 5.73 -38.16 -32.94
N ASP A 169 6.99 -38.29 -33.29
CA ASP A 169 7.52 -39.50 -33.92
C ASP A 169 7.44 -40.71 -32.98
N THR A 170 7.67 -40.53 -31.67
CA THR A 170 7.51 -41.59 -30.67
C THR A 170 6.03 -42.03 -30.57
N ASN A 171 5.10 -41.08 -30.59
CA ASN A 171 3.67 -41.39 -30.59
C ASN A 171 3.22 -42.10 -31.87
N ILE A 172 3.69 -41.65 -33.03
CA ILE A 172 3.41 -42.26 -34.33
C ILE A 172 3.97 -43.69 -34.39
N ASN A 173 5.20 -43.90 -33.93
CA ASN A 173 5.83 -45.22 -33.89
C ASN A 173 5.04 -46.17 -32.98
N ARG A 174 4.62 -45.71 -31.78
CA ARG A 174 3.79 -46.51 -30.87
C ARG A 174 2.46 -46.93 -31.50
N LEU A 175 1.77 -46.01 -32.18
CA LEU A 175 0.52 -46.31 -32.88
C LEU A 175 0.74 -47.27 -34.06
N THR A 176 1.84 -47.10 -34.78
CA THR A 176 2.23 -47.99 -35.89
C THR A 176 2.48 -49.41 -35.39
N ASP A 177 3.21 -49.58 -34.28
CA ASP A 177 3.45 -50.87 -33.65
C ASP A 177 2.14 -51.50 -33.14
N GLN A 178 1.23 -50.70 -32.59
CA GLN A 178 -0.09 -51.18 -32.18
C GLN A 178 -0.92 -51.66 -33.38
N ALA A 179 -0.91 -50.91 -34.49
CA ALA A 179 -1.60 -51.30 -35.72
C ALA A 179 -1.02 -52.60 -36.30
N ALA A 180 0.30 -52.74 -36.32
CA ALA A 180 0.98 -53.96 -36.76
C ALA A 180 0.58 -55.18 -35.92
N ARG A 181 0.55 -55.04 -34.58
CA ARG A 181 0.12 -56.12 -33.66
C ARG A 181 -1.34 -56.52 -33.88
N LEU A 182 -2.24 -55.56 -33.97
CA LEU A 182 -3.67 -55.84 -34.22
C LEU A 182 -3.88 -56.53 -35.57
N ASN A 183 -3.14 -56.12 -36.60
CA ASN A 183 -3.23 -56.77 -37.91
C ASN A 183 -2.72 -58.21 -37.86
N MET A 184 -1.63 -58.48 -37.14
CA MET A 184 -1.14 -59.84 -36.91
C MET A 184 -2.16 -60.72 -36.19
N GLN A 185 -2.79 -60.21 -35.12
CA GLN A 185 -3.87 -60.91 -34.41
C GLN A 185 -5.06 -61.20 -35.34
N ARG A 186 -5.44 -60.24 -36.19
CA ARG A 186 -6.50 -60.42 -37.18
C ARG A 186 -6.18 -61.57 -38.13
N PHE A 187 -4.95 -61.64 -38.65
CA PHE A 187 -4.54 -62.75 -39.52
C PHE A 187 -4.53 -64.10 -38.80
N GLN A 188 -4.05 -64.15 -37.56
CA GLN A 188 -4.10 -65.37 -36.76
C GLN A 188 -5.54 -65.88 -36.58
N LYS A 189 -6.48 -64.98 -36.26
CA LYS A 189 -7.90 -65.34 -36.14
C LYS A 189 -8.54 -65.77 -37.45
N ALA A 190 -8.15 -65.14 -38.57
CA ALA A 190 -8.62 -65.58 -39.89
C ALA A 190 -8.14 -67.00 -40.24
N ILE A 191 -6.90 -67.36 -39.89
CA ILE A 191 -6.36 -68.71 -40.07
C ILE A 191 -7.12 -69.71 -39.19
N GLU A 192 -7.38 -69.36 -37.93
CA GLU A 192 -8.16 -70.21 -37.00
C GLU A 192 -9.56 -70.50 -37.55
N ILE A 193 -10.27 -69.49 -38.04
CA ILE A 193 -11.59 -69.66 -38.67
C ILE A 193 -11.50 -70.56 -39.90
N LYS A 194 -10.50 -70.36 -40.77
CA LYS A 194 -10.29 -71.19 -41.95
C LYS A 194 -10.12 -72.67 -41.56
N ASN A 195 -9.33 -72.97 -40.53
CA ASN A 195 -9.10 -74.34 -40.07
C ASN A 195 -10.39 -74.98 -39.55
N LEU A 196 -11.17 -74.26 -38.73
CA LEU A 196 -12.47 -74.72 -38.24
C LEU A 196 -13.46 -75.01 -39.38
N LEU A 197 -13.45 -74.20 -40.45
CA LEU A 197 -14.28 -74.45 -41.63
C LEU A 197 -13.86 -75.73 -42.36
N ILE A 198 -12.55 -75.98 -42.49
CA ILE A 198 -12.04 -77.22 -43.09
C ILE A 198 -12.50 -78.44 -42.27
N GLU A 199 -12.36 -78.39 -40.94
CA GLU A 199 -12.81 -79.46 -40.04
C GLU A 199 -14.32 -79.70 -40.16
N ALA A 200 -15.13 -78.64 -40.20
CA ALA A 200 -16.58 -78.75 -40.36
C ALA A 200 -16.97 -79.42 -41.69
N VAL A 201 -16.25 -79.13 -42.78
CA VAL A 201 -16.46 -79.79 -44.07
C VAL A 201 -16.11 -81.28 -43.98
N ILE A 202 -14.95 -81.63 -43.39
CA ILE A 202 -14.54 -83.02 -43.20
C ILE A 202 -15.58 -83.80 -42.39
N LEU A 203 -16.07 -83.22 -41.29
CA LEU A 203 -17.11 -83.83 -40.45
C LEU A 203 -18.41 -84.06 -41.22
N LYS A 204 -18.86 -83.08 -42.03
CA LYS A 204 -20.05 -83.23 -42.89
C LYS A 204 -19.90 -84.36 -43.91
N TRP A 205 -18.75 -84.45 -44.55
CA TRP A 205 -18.46 -85.51 -45.52
C TRP A 205 -18.46 -86.89 -44.85
N SER A 206 -17.74 -87.02 -43.73
CA SER A 206 -17.72 -88.28 -42.97
C SER A 206 -19.11 -88.68 -42.48
N PHE A 207 -19.94 -87.72 -42.05
CA PHE A 207 -21.31 -87.99 -41.65
C PHE A 207 -22.16 -88.51 -42.82
N ALA A 208 -22.08 -87.86 -43.98
CA ALA A 208 -22.80 -88.29 -45.18
C ALA A 208 -22.41 -89.71 -45.61
N GLU A 209 -21.11 -90.02 -45.60
CA GLU A 209 -20.59 -91.36 -45.90
C GLU A 209 -21.16 -92.43 -44.94
N LYS A 210 -21.14 -92.15 -43.63
CA LYS A 210 -21.75 -93.06 -42.64
C LYS A 210 -23.25 -93.23 -42.84
N GLN A 211 -23.98 -92.16 -43.17
CA GLN A 211 -25.41 -92.25 -43.46
C GLN A 211 -25.70 -93.12 -44.69
N MET A 212 -24.91 -92.97 -45.76
CA MET A 212 -25.02 -93.84 -46.94
C MET A 212 -24.78 -95.32 -46.57
N MET A 213 -23.74 -95.59 -45.78
CA MET A 213 -23.46 -96.95 -45.29
C MET A 213 -24.62 -97.53 -44.48
N HIS A 214 -25.25 -96.74 -43.58
CA HIS A 214 -26.43 -97.17 -42.85
C HIS A 214 -27.61 -97.51 -43.79
N ILE A 215 -27.87 -96.69 -44.81
CA ILE A 215 -28.91 -96.96 -45.81
C ILE A 215 -28.63 -98.27 -46.56
N GLU A 216 -27.38 -98.51 -46.96
CA GLU A 216 -26.98 -99.76 -47.63
C GLU A 216 -27.20 -100.98 -46.73
N HIS A 217 -26.85 -100.87 -45.43
CA HIS A 217 -27.11 -101.93 -44.46
C HIS A 217 -28.62 -102.19 -44.30
N ASP A 218 -29.45 -101.16 -44.19
CA ASP A 218 -30.90 -101.30 -44.10
C ASP A 218 -31.50 -102.00 -45.33
N VAL A 219 -30.99 -101.67 -46.53
CA VAL A 219 -31.39 -102.35 -47.76
C VAL A 219 -30.99 -103.83 -47.73
N LYS A 220 -29.77 -104.15 -47.31
CA LYS A 220 -29.30 -105.54 -47.19
C LYS A 220 -30.12 -106.33 -46.17
N ILE A 221 -30.45 -105.74 -45.01
CA ILE A 221 -31.29 -106.35 -43.98
C ILE A 221 -32.66 -106.70 -44.57
N ARG A 222 -33.34 -105.73 -45.21
CA ARG A 222 -34.64 -105.96 -45.87
C ARG A 222 -34.58 -107.07 -46.92
N GLN A 223 -33.52 -107.12 -47.72
CA GLN A 223 -33.33 -108.18 -48.72
C GLN A 223 -33.17 -109.56 -48.07
N LEU A 224 -32.37 -109.66 -47.00
CA LEU A 224 -32.18 -110.90 -46.26
C LEU A 224 -33.47 -111.36 -45.57
N GLU A 225 -34.26 -110.43 -45.00
CA GLU A 225 -35.57 -110.73 -44.42
C GLU A 225 -36.54 -111.34 -45.46
N VAL A 226 -36.56 -110.81 -46.69
CA VAL A 226 -37.36 -111.38 -47.79
C VAL A 226 -36.86 -112.77 -48.16
N ASN A 227 -35.54 -112.94 -48.27
CA ASN A 227 -34.93 -114.23 -48.62
C ASN A 227 -35.24 -115.30 -47.55
N ILE A 228 -35.14 -114.96 -46.27
CA ILE A 228 -35.48 -115.85 -45.15
C ILE A 228 -36.94 -116.27 -45.23
N LYS A 229 -37.87 -115.31 -45.41
CA LYS A 229 -39.31 -115.62 -45.57
C LYS A 229 -39.58 -116.57 -46.75
N ASN A 230 -38.84 -116.43 -47.84
CA ASN A 230 -38.96 -117.34 -48.98
C ASN A 230 -38.42 -118.74 -48.66
N GLN A 231 -37.29 -118.84 -47.96
CA GLN A 231 -36.73 -120.11 -47.50
C GLN A 231 -37.64 -120.82 -46.50
N GLU A 232 -38.23 -120.09 -45.55
CA GLU A 232 -39.23 -120.62 -44.61
C GLU A 232 -40.44 -121.20 -45.34
N LYS A 233 -40.98 -120.49 -46.35
CA LYS A 233 -42.07 -121.00 -47.19
C LYS A 233 -41.68 -122.27 -47.94
N ALA A 234 -40.47 -122.30 -48.52
CA ALA A 234 -39.97 -123.47 -49.24
C ALA A 234 -39.78 -124.68 -48.30
N ALA A 235 -39.24 -124.46 -47.10
CA ALA A 235 -39.07 -125.49 -46.08
C ALA A 235 -40.43 -126.05 -45.62
N LEU A 236 -41.43 -125.17 -45.38
CA LEU A 236 -42.79 -125.58 -45.04
C LEU A 236 -43.41 -126.43 -46.14
N GLN A 237 -43.27 -126.02 -47.41
CA GLN A 237 -43.72 -126.80 -48.57
C GLN A 237 -43.03 -128.16 -48.65
N ALA A 238 -41.71 -128.22 -48.50
CA ALA A 238 -40.95 -129.46 -48.49
C ALA A 238 -41.41 -130.40 -47.35
N SER A 239 -41.67 -129.86 -46.15
CA SER A 239 -42.20 -130.61 -45.01
C SER A 239 -43.58 -131.21 -45.31
N MET A 240 -44.52 -130.40 -45.85
CA MET A 240 -45.85 -130.89 -46.24
C MET A 240 -45.76 -131.98 -47.33
N HIS A 241 -44.88 -131.81 -48.31
CA HIS A 241 -44.66 -132.83 -49.35
C HIS A 241 -44.11 -134.13 -48.77
N TYR A 242 -43.15 -134.04 -47.84
CA TYR A 242 -42.60 -135.20 -47.16
C TYR A 242 -43.66 -135.93 -46.32
N GLU A 243 -44.47 -135.22 -45.54
CA GLU A 243 -45.58 -135.81 -44.78
C GLU A 243 -46.60 -136.51 -45.70
N ASN A 244 -46.99 -135.85 -46.80
CA ASN A 244 -47.89 -136.44 -47.80
C ASN A 244 -47.28 -137.71 -48.43
N TRP A 245 -46.00 -137.67 -48.80
CA TRP A 245 -45.29 -138.83 -49.36
C TRP A 245 -45.22 -139.97 -48.35
N TRP A 246 -44.86 -139.67 -47.09
CA TRP A 246 -44.80 -140.63 -46.00
C TRP A 246 -46.16 -141.26 -45.69
N MET A 247 -47.25 -140.48 -45.75
CA MET A 247 -48.62 -140.98 -45.62
C MET A 247 -48.96 -141.94 -46.76
N VAL A 248 -48.67 -141.59 -48.02
CA VAL A 248 -48.95 -142.44 -49.19
C VAL A 248 -48.16 -143.75 -49.15
N GLU A 249 -46.88 -143.73 -48.76
CA GLU A 249 -46.05 -144.92 -48.70
C GLU A 249 -46.42 -145.86 -47.54
N ASN A 250 -46.84 -145.32 -46.39
CA ASN A 250 -47.28 -146.14 -45.25
C ASN A 250 -48.75 -146.57 -45.32
N TRP A 251 -49.61 -145.90 -46.10
CA TRP A 251 -50.99 -146.33 -46.39
C TRP A 251 -51.11 -147.24 -47.62
N ALA A 252 -50.05 -147.39 -48.43
CA ALA A 252 -50.02 -148.41 -49.45
C ALA A 252 -50.15 -149.79 -48.78
N PRO A 253 -51.15 -150.63 -49.11
CA PRO A 253 -51.27 -151.95 -48.51
C PRO A 253 -49.97 -152.69 -48.80
N ARG A 254 -49.30 -153.18 -47.75
CA ARG A 254 -48.16 -154.10 -47.87
C ARG A 254 -48.61 -155.30 -48.71
N ARG A 255 -48.48 -155.22 -50.03
CA ARG A 255 -48.49 -156.40 -50.88
C ARG A 255 -47.17 -157.10 -50.63
N ARG A 256 -47.20 -158.05 -49.70
CA ARG A 256 -46.29 -159.19 -49.72
C ARG A 256 -47.12 -160.46 -49.76
N THR A 257 -47.05 -161.09 -50.93
CA THR A 257 -46.94 -162.55 -51.10
C THR A 257 -45.96 -163.16 -50.11
#